data_AF-A0A4U0F9H2-F1
#
_entry.id   AF-A0A4U0F9H2-F1
#
_cell.length_a   1.000
_cell.length_b   1.000
_cell.length_c   1.000
_cell.angle_alpha   90.00
_cell.angle_beta   90.00
_cell.angle_gamma   90.00
#
_symmetry.space_group_name_H-M   'P 1'
#
loop_
_entity.id
_entity.type
_entity.pdbx_description
1 polymer ?
#
loop_
_entity_poly.entity_id
_entity_poly.type
_entity_poly.pdbx_seq_one_letter_code
_entity_poly.pdbx_strand_id
1 'polypeptide(L)'
;MLVDELVLLIDRTACAGCPLLFPLRMPPGIACALDERFELCGFADFVLMVRLRLMLAGIHVAATSCTCRSTSYYPIICLIKRKRGIRMPAEAFWRGNPKQSMCAFTFDDGPHELSLELWLDTLEQGGAVGTFFFTGEWMDRHPDKARDILARGHILAPHTYHHRRMSQLSKPLFLEQLKWTELAYQDATGLPCPTFMRFPYCAFTQENLEWLAEAGYTDVEGEDSGDWAGISAAQIVSKIEPVLGNGTIVVQHANDIAKGSPEALKMLIRKAYEKGLTPVGIPEMMSSAGIDHGCRAWKLSIETPAAIDFPVDDWQPVQNDGDLLRLAYESADWRIPQFTSSFQTEYAWYDQLAAPLEWEDVKENRELFFARRFSDCYWAYARAGIRGDTFVLMDYAAKEAQADTLVYLLRWAGEQARRYQCSRMEANRDIRRMDEMCRQLGWNSEIVLA
;
A
#
# COMPACT_ATOMS: atom_id res chain seq x y z
N MET A 1 -7.23 0.37 -26.12
CA MET A 1 -5.89 0.32 -26.74
C MET A 1 -5.03 -0.57 -25.85
N LEU A 2 -4.42 -1.61 -26.43
CA LEU A 2 -3.86 -2.79 -25.76
C LEU A 2 -2.81 -2.46 -24.69
N VAL A 3 -2.87 -3.15 -23.55
CA VAL A 3 -1.73 -3.38 -22.66
C VAL A 3 -1.33 -4.84 -22.85
N ASP A 4 -0.28 -5.06 -23.63
CA ASP A 4 0.34 -6.36 -23.83
C ASP A 4 1.50 -6.48 -22.82
N GLU A 5 1.33 -7.32 -21.79
CA GLU A 5 2.37 -8.11 -21.09
C GLU A 5 1.99 -8.34 -19.61
N LEU A 6 1.75 -9.61 -19.26
CA LEU A 6 1.80 -10.11 -17.90
C LEU A 6 2.97 -11.10 -17.86
N VAL A 7 4.02 -10.78 -17.12
CA VAL A 7 5.19 -11.66 -16.92
C VAL A 7 5.07 -12.29 -15.54
N LEU A 8 4.87 -13.61 -15.51
CA LEU A 8 4.89 -14.43 -14.28
C LEU A 8 6.26 -15.09 -14.18
N LEU A 9 7.03 -14.72 -13.16
CA LEU A 9 8.28 -15.38 -12.80
C LEU A 9 7.98 -16.43 -11.73
N ILE A 10 8.29 -17.70 -12.00
CA ILE A 10 8.19 -18.78 -11.01
C ILE A 10 9.61 -19.28 -10.73
N ASP A 11 10.02 -19.21 -9.47
CA ASP A 11 11.30 -19.74 -8.99
C ASP A 11 11.30 -21.28 -9.03
N ARG A 12 12.37 -21.86 -9.58
CA ARG A 12 12.57 -23.32 -9.68
C ARG A 12 13.04 -23.96 -8.36
N THR A 13 13.41 -23.20 -7.34
CA THR A 13 13.93 -23.77 -6.09
C THR A 13 12.88 -24.50 -5.25
N ALA A 14 11.58 -24.28 -5.49
CA ALA A 14 10.50 -24.87 -4.68
C ALA A 14 10.11 -26.33 -5.03
N CYS A 15 10.79 -27.01 -5.96
CA CYS A 15 10.45 -28.39 -6.34
C CYS A 15 11.65 -29.26 -6.72
N ALA A 16 12.70 -29.29 -5.89
CA ALA A 16 13.73 -30.32 -5.97
C ALA A 16 13.29 -31.56 -5.16
N GLY A 17 12.57 -32.51 -5.78
CA GLY A 17 12.35 -33.82 -5.16
C GLY A 17 11.14 -34.66 -5.59
N CYS A 18 10.28 -34.22 -6.51
CA CYS A 18 9.08 -34.98 -6.89
C CYS A 18 9.16 -35.47 -8.35
N PRO A 19 9.27 -36.79 -8.62
CA PRO A 19 9.22 -37.31 -9.98
C PRO A 19 7.76 -37.37 -10.46
N LEU A 20 7.26 -36.27 -11.05
CA LEU A 20 5.94 -36.25 -11.69
C LEU A 20 6.06 -36.68 -13.17
N LEU A 21 6.06 -37.99 -13.39
CA LEU A 21 5.59 -38.59 -14.64
C LEU A 21 4.07 -38.74 -14.53
N PHE A 22 3.31 -38.01 -15.35
CA PHE A 22 1.90 -38.34 -15.58
C PHE A 22 1.60 -38.46 -17.09
N PRO A 23 0.99 -39.58 -17.55
CA PRO A 23 0.54 -39.72 -18.92
C PRO A 23 -0.80 -39.01 -19.11
N LEU A 24 -0.88 -38.11 -20.08
CA LEU A 24 -2.14 -37.54 -20.56
C LEU A 24 -2.96 -38.64 -21.24
N ARG A 25 -4.07 -39.06 -20.62
CA ARG A 25 -5.14 -39.82 -21.29
C ARG A 25 -6.18 -38.81 -21.79
N MET A 26 -6.23 -38.60 -23.10
CA MET A 26 -7.27 -37.78 -23.74
C MET A 26 -8.57 -38.59 -23.93
N PRO A 27 -9.76 -37.98 -23.75
CA PRO A 27 -11.01 -38.56 -24.23
C PRO A 27 -11.09 -38.47 -25.76
N PRO A 28 -11.79 -39.41 -26.44
CA PRO A 28 -11.86 -39.44 -27.90
C PRO A 28 -12.73 -38.30 -28.42
N GLY A 29 -12.21 -37.48 -29.35
CA GLY A 29 -13.04 -36.55 -30.14
C GLY A 29 -12.47 -35.18 -30.47
N ILE A 30 -11.27 -34.80 -30.00
CA ILE A 30 -10.67 -33.50 -30.33
C ILE A 30 -9.30 -33.72 -30.95
N ALA A 31 -9.24 -33.66 -32.28
CA ALA A 31 -7.99 -33.54 -33.01
C ALA A 31 -7.63 -32.06 -33.09
N CYS A 32 -6.51 -31.66 -32.47
CA CYS A 32 -5.86 -30.41 -32.79
C CYS A 32 -4.40 -30.71 -33.10
N ALA A 33 -4.00 -30.41 -34.33
CA ALA A 33 -2.66 -30.64 -34.85
C ALA A 33 -1.66 -29.75 -34.10
N LEU A 34 -0.68 -30.37 -33.45
CA LEU A 34 0.54 -29.71 -33.00
C LEU A 34 1.52 -29.77 -34.17
N ASP A 35 1.79 -28.64 -34.82
CA ASP A 35 2.92 -28.50 -35.73
C ASP A 35 4.15 -28.15 -34.88
N GLU A 36 5.13 -29.03 -34.90
CA GLU A 36 6.37 -28.97 -34.12
C GLU A 36 7.35 -28.00 -34.77
N ARG A 37 7.83 -27.01 -34.01
CA ARG A 37 9.16 -26.40 -34.15
C ARG A 37 9.48 -25.51 -32.94
N PHE A 38 10.22 -26.05 -31.97
CA PHE A 38 10.85 -25.29 -30.89
C PHE A 38 12.35 -25.21 -31.16
N GLU A 39 12.89 -24.01 -31.33
CA GLU A 39 14.33 -23.75 -31.21
C GLU A 39 14.64 -23.39 -29.75
N LEU A 40 15.49 -24.22 -29.13
CA LEU A 40 16.08 -23.98 -27.82
C LEU A 40 17.31 -23.07 -27.99
N CYS A 41 17.20 -21.80 -27.59
CA CYS A 41 18.38 -20.97 -27.30
C CYS A 41 18.47 -20.78 -25.79
N GLY A 42 19.46 -21.44 -25.17
CA GLY A 42 19.69 -21.41 -23.74
C GLY A 42 20.42 -20.15 -23.26
N PHE A 43 19.93 -19.58 -22.17
CA PHE A 43 20.75 -18.97 -21.12
C PHE A 43 20.26 -19.56 -19.79
N ALA A 44 21.20 -19.83 -18.88
CA ALA A 44 20.94 -20.58 -17.66
C ALA A 44 19.82 -19.95 -16.80
N ASP A 45 18.97 -20.82 -16.27
CA ASP A 45 18.02 -20.61 -15.17
C ASP A 45 16.61 -20.05 -15.43
N PHE A 46 16.16 -19.82 -16.67
CA PHE A 46 14.75 -19.48 -16.96
C PHE A 46 14.14 -20.32 -18.08
N VAL A 47 12.90 -20.79 -17.90
CA VAL A 47 12.05 -21.30 -19.00
C VAL A 47 11.11 -20.18 -19.43
N LEU A 48 11.27 -19.71 -20.66
CA LEU A 48 10.33 -18.79 -21.30
C LEU A 48 9.16 -19.59 -21.89
N MET A 49 7.93 -19.37 -21.43
CA MET A 49 6.72 -19.73 -22.17
C MET A 49 5.93 -18.46 -22.47
N VAL A 50 5.65 -18.20 -23.75
CA VAL A 50 4.79 -17.08 -24.19
C VAL A 50 3.65 -17.61 -25.07
N ARG A 51 2.47 -17.00 -24.82
CA ARG A 51 1.17 -17.01 -25.55
C ARG A 51 0.25 -18.22 -25.37
N LEU A 52 -0.75 -18.05 -24.49
CA LEU A 52 -2.10 -18.57 -24.74
C LEU A 52 -3.10 -17.42 -24.85
N ARG A 53 -3.74 -17.31 -26.02
CA ARG A 53 -4.91 -16.46 -26.27
C ARG A 53 -6.13 -17.30 -25.89
N LEU A 54 -6.78 -17.03 -24.76
CA LEU A 54 -8.08 -17.65 -24.45
C LEU A 54 -9.20 -16.65 -24.74
N MET A 55 -9.91 -16.90 -25.85
CA MET A 55 -11.25 -16.34 -26.06
C MET A 55 -12.23 -17.10 -25.17
N LEU A 56 -13.16 -16.35 -24.57
CA LEU A 56 -14.26 -16.82 -23.73
C LEU A 56 -15.04 -17.98 -24.38
N ALA A 57 -15.03 -19.14 -23.74
CA ALA A 57 -16.14 -20.10 -23.75
C ALA A 57 -16.09 -20.89 -22.43
N GLY A 58 -17.22 -20.91 -21.71
CA GLY A 58 -17.31 -21.44 -20.36
C GLY A 58 -16.81 -22.89 -20.25
N ILE A 59 -15.82 -23.08 -19.39
CA ILE A 59 -15.41 -24.39 -18.85
C ILE A 59 -15.29 -24.19 -17.34
N HIS A 60 -16.14 -24.88 -16.57
CA HIS A 60 -15.97 -25.05 -15.14
C HIS A 60 -14.79 -25.98 -14.88
N VAL A 61 -13.70 -25.45 -14.32
CA VAL A 61 -12.65 -26.28 -13.73
C VAL A 61 -13.03 -26.50 -12.27
N ALA A 62 -13.46 -27.71 -11.94
CA ALA A 62 -13.63 -28.15 -10.56
C ALA A 62 -12.23 -28.30 -9.94
N ALA A 63 -11.83 -27.35 -9.09
CA ALA A 63 -10.65 -27.49 -8.25
C ALA A 63 -10.97 -28.47 -7.12
N THR A 64 -10.44 -29.68 -7.20
CA THR A 64 -10.35 -30.58 -6.05
C THR A 64 -9.20 -30.10 -5.17
N SER A 65 -9.49 -29.90 -3.89
CA SER A 65 -8.58 -29.32 -2.90
C SER A 65 -7.32 -30.17 -2.73
N CYS A 66 -6.17 -29.59 -3.07
CA CYS A 66 -4.88 -30.06 -2.58
C CYS A 66 -4.49 -29.16 -1.39
N THR A 67 -4.56 -29.71 -0.18
CA THR A 67 -4.07 -29.05 1.03
C THR A 67 -2.54 -28.97 1.01
N CYS A 68 -2.02 -27.86 0.48
CA CYS A 68 -0.63 -27.44 0.58
C CYS A 68 -0.64 -26.03 1.17
N ARG A 69 -0.28 -25.92 2.46
CA ARG A 69 -0.10 -24.65 3.18
C ARG A 69 1.13 -23.93 2.62
N SER A 70 0.91 -22.79 1.95
CA SER A 70 1.76 -21.58 1.93
C SER A 70 1.57 -20.83 0.60
N THR A 71 0.41 -20.23 0.39
CA THR A 71 0.29 -19.14 -0.57
C THR A 71 0.64 -17.85 0.16
N SER A 72 1.92 -17.48 0.15
CA SER A 72 2.36 -16.15 0.54
C SER A 72 1.75 -15.15 -0.45
N TYR A 73 0.83 -14.33 0.04
CA TYR A 73 0.35 -13.14 -0.68
C TYR A 73 1.51 -12.14 -0.72
N TYR A 74 2.20 -12.07 -1.86
CA TYR A 74 3.08 -10.93 -2.11
C TYR A 74 2.20 -9.69 -2.30
N PRO A 75 2.46 -8.56 -1.61
CA PRO A 75 1.81 -7.32 -1.95
C PRO A 75 2.18 -6.97 -3.39
N ILE A 76 1.17 -6.65 -4.20
CA ILE A 76 1.37 -6.10 -5.53
C ILE A 76 2.02 -4.72 -5.32
N ILE A 77 3.35 -4.67 -5.40
CA ILE A 77 4.08 -3.42 -5.49
C ILE A 77 3.70 -2.82 -6.84
N CYS A 78 2.94 -1.73 -6.79
CA CYS A 78 2.57 -0.98 -7.97
C CYS A 78 3.80 -0.25 -8.52
N LEU A 79 4.57 -0.93 -9.37
CA LEU A 79 5.67 -0.32 -10.14
C LEU A 79 5.06 0.57 -11.23
N ILE A 80 4.73 1.81 -10.88
CA ILE A 80 4.22 2.79 -11.84
C ILE A 80 5.41 3.47 -12.51
N LYS A 81 5.64 3.15 -13.80
CA LYS A 81 6.45 4.02 -14.67
C LYS A 81 5.72 5.35 -14.84
N ARG A 82 6.34 6.46 -14.42
CA ARG A 82 5.86 7.85 -14.64
C ARG A 82 5.41 8.03 -16.10
N LYS A 83 4.09 8.08 -16.34
CA LYS A 83 3.55 8.72 -17.54
C LYS A 83 3.55 10.22 -17.29
N ARG A 84 4.42 10.96 -17.98
CA ARG A 84 4.36 12.43 -18.01
C ARG A 84 3.00 12.86 -18.59
N GLY A 85 2.28 13.70 -17.85
CA GLY A 85 1.19 14.53 -18.39
C GLY A 85 -0.22 13.92 -18.32
N ILE A 86 -0.55 13.20 -17.26
CA ILE A 86 -1.95 12.82 -17.01
C ILE A 86 -2.66 14.03 -16.43
N ARG A 87 -3.47 14.70 -17.25
CA ARG A 87 -4.33 15.80 -16.79
C ARG A 87 -5.57 15.17 -16.17
N MET A 88 -5.66 15.23 -14.84
CA MET A 88 -6.85 14.80 -14.13
C MET A 88 -8.02 15.72 -14.51
N PRO A 89 -9.25 15.18 -14.65
CA PRO A 89 -10.41 16.02 -14.86
C PRO A 89 -10.64 16.90 -13.63
N ALA A 90 -10.95 18.18 -13.84
CA ALA A 90 -11.38 19.10 -12.77
C ALA A 90 -12.86 18.87 -12.42
N GLU A 91 -13.25 17.61 -12.29
CA GLU A 91 -14.60 17.14 -12.01
C GLU A 91 -14.54 16.03 -10.97
N ALA A 92 -15.51 16.01 -10.05
CA ALA A 92 -15.65 14.92 -9.10
C ALA A 92 -16.17 13.65 -9.79
N PHE A 93 -15.64 12.50 -9.38
CA PHE A 93 -16.03 11.18 -9.86
C PHE A 93 -17.19 10.64 -9.02
N TRP A 94 -18.40 10.80 -9.55
CA TRP A 94 -19.65 10.42 -8.86
C TRP A 94 -20.10 8.99 -9.09
N ARG A 95 -19.72 8.40 -10.23
CA ARG A 95 -20.26 7.12 -10.68
C ARG A 95 -19.30 6.43 -11.65
N GLY A 96 -19.12 5.13 -11.48
CA GLY A 96 -18.37 4.31 -12.44
C GLY A 96 -19.11 4.06 -13.75
N ASN A 97 -18.54 3.19 -14.58
CA ASN A 97 -19.06 2.93 -15.92
C ASN A 97 -20.47 2.30 -15.87
N PRO A 98 -21.52 2.94 -16.41
CA PRO A 98 -22.90 2.43 -16.34
C PRO A 98 -23.11 1.15 -17.15
N LYS A 99 -22.16 0.77 -18.00
CA LYS A 99 -22.19 -0.47 -18.79
C LYS A 99 -21.56 -1.66 -18.08
N GLN A 100 -20.93 -1.46 -16.92
CA GLN A 100 -20.32 -2.51 -16.14
C GLN A 100 -21.16 -2.82 -14.90
N SER A 101 -21.41 -4.10 -14.65
CA SER A 101 -22.21 -4.58 -13.52
C SER A 101 -21.38 -4.60 -12.23
N MET A 102 -20.98 -3.42 -11.79
CA MET A 102 -20.19 -3.20 -10.59
C MET A 102 -20.78 -2.11 -9.71
N CYS A 103 -20.50 -2.15 -8.42
CA CYS A 103 -20.79 -1.07 -7.47
C CYS A 103 -19.67 -0.98 -6.44
N ALA A 104 -19.55 0.15 -5.74
CA ALA A 104 -18.58 0.31 -4.66
C ALA A 104 -19.27 0.67 -3.35
N PHE A 105 -18.82 0.06 -2.25
CA PHE A 105 -19.18 0.46 -0.90
C PHE A 105 -18.00 1.22 -0.29
N THR A 106 -18.26 2.44 0.17
CA THR A 106 -17.22 3.35 0.66
C THR A 106 -17.56 3.88 2.05
N PHE A 107 -16.53 4.12 2.86
CA PHE A 107 -16.69 4.44 4.28
C PHE A 107 -15.81 5.61 4.70
N ASP A 108 -16.41 6.65 5.27
CA ASP A 108 -15.70 7.86 5.71
C ASP A 108 -15.46 7.86 7.24
N ASP A 109 -14.63 8.80 7.68
CA ASP A 109 -14.41 9.27 9.06
C ASP A 109 -13.68 8.37 10.07
N GLY A 110 -13.51 7.08 9.80
CA GLY A 110 -12.75 6.18 10.68
C GLY A 110 -13.42 5.92 12.04
N PRO A 111 -13.24 4.73 12.62
CA PRO A 111 -13.91 4.43 13.88
C PRO A 111 -13.22 5.10 15.07
N HIS A 112 -14.04 5.69 15.94
CA HIS A 112 -13.62 6.20 17.25
C HIS A 112 -13.94 5.22 18.40
N GLU A 113 -15.13 4.60 18.40
CA GLU A 113 -15.55 3.66 19.45
C GLU A 113 -15.99 2.28 18.94
N LEU A 114 -16.55 2.20 17.72
CA LEU A 114 -16.91 0.91 17.12
C LEU A 114 -15.69 0.20 16.54
N SER A 115 -15.72 -1.14 16.58
CA SER A 115 -14.66 -1.98 16.05
C SER A 115 -14.68 -1.93 14.52
N LEU A 116 -13.54 -1.54 13.92
CA LEU A 116 -13.35 -1.51 12.46
C LEU A 116 -13.57 -2.89 11.85
N GLU A 117 -13.20 -3.92 12.61
CA GLU A 117 -13.33 -5.33 12.29
C GLU A 117 -14.77 -5.70 11.92
N LEU A 118 -15.80 -5.02 12.47
CA LEU A 118 -17.19 -5.25 12.07
C LEU A 118 -17.44 -4.96 10.58
N TRP A 119 -16.85 -3.89 10.04
CA TRP A 119 -16.98 -3.56 8.61
C TRP A 119 -16.16 -4.52 7.76
N LEU A 120 -14.91 -4.76 8.15
CA LEU A 120 -13.98 -5.60 7.41
C LEU A 120 -14.49 -7.05 7.35
N ASP A 121 -14.97 -7.60 8.47
CA ASP A 121 -15.55 -8.95 8.54
C ASP A 121 -16.82 -9.06 7.68
N THR A 122 -17.66 -8.01 7.67
CA THR A 122 -18.88 -7.99 6.85
C THR A 122 -18.54 -7.98 5.36
N LEU A 123 -17.54 -7.20 4.95
CA LEU A 123 -17.06 -7.15 3.58
C LEU A 123 -16.50 -8.50 3.13
N GLU A 124 -15.63 -9.11 3.93
CA GLU A 124 -15.04 -10.42 3.63
C GLU A 124 -16.07 -11.55 3.56
N GLN A 125 -16.98 -11.62 4.53
CA GLN A 125 -18.09 -12.59 4.51
C GLN A 125 -19.00 -12.40 3.29
N GLY A 126 -19.13 -11.15 2.83
CA GLY A 126 -19.86 -10.78 1.63
C GLY A 126 -19.06 -10.93 0.32
N GLY A 127 -17.78 -11.30 0.37
CA GLY A 127 -16.90 -11.32 -0.81
C GLY A 127 -16.79 -9.96 -1.51
N ALA A 128 -16.87 -8.86 -0.77
CA ALA A 128 -16.87 -7.49 -1.26
C ALA A 128 -15.56 -6.77 -0.92
N VAL A 129 -15.11 -5.87 -1.80
CA VAL A 129 -13.97 -4.98 -1.52
C VAL A 129 -14.49 -3.60 -1.14
N GLY A 130 -14.20 -3.15 0.09
CA GLY A 130 -14.52 -1.80 0.56
C GLY A 130 -13.42 -0.78 0.28
N THR A 131 -13.79 0.51 0.18
CA THR A 131 -12.85 1.63 0.18
C THR A 131 -13.10 2.55 1.37
N PHE A 132 -12.08 2.78 2.19
CA PHE A 132 -12.14 3.58 3.40
C PHE A 132 -11.45 4.93 3.15
N PHE A 133 -12.20 6.03 3.18
CA PHE A 133 -11.67 7.38 3.09
C PHE A 133 -11.48 7.94 4.49
N PHE A 134 -10.28 7.80 5.06
CA PHE A 134 -9.99 8.22 6.42
C PHE A 134 -9.07 9.43 6.48
N THR A 135 -9.16 10.15 7.59
CA THR A 135 -8.40 11.38 7.80
C THR A 135 -6.94 11.08 8.12
N GLY A 136 -6.05 12.02 7.79
CA GLY A 136 -4.64 11.93 8.19
C GLY A 136 -4.46 11.81 9.70
N GLU A 137 -5.24 12.55 10.48
CA GLU A 137 -5.23 12.46 11.95
C GLU A 137 -5.63 11.06 12.45
N TRP A 138 -6.61 10.42 11.81
CA TRP A 138 -6.99 9.05 12.15
C TRP A 138 -5.85 8.07 11.85
N MET A 139 -5.18 8.23 10.69
CA MET A 139 -4.04 7.38 10.31
C MET A 139 -2.85 7.53 11.27
N ASP A 140 -2.60 8.74 11.78
CA ASP A 140 -1.58 8.98 12.79
C ASP A 140 -1.91 8.32 14.14
N ARG A 141 -3.19 8.31 14.52
CA ARG A 141 -3.66 7.70 15.77
C ARG A 141 -3.77 6.18 15.69
N HIS A 142 -4.05 5.63 14.51
CA HIS A 142 -4.36 4.22 14.31
C HIS A 142 -3.59 3.59 13.13
N PRO A 143 -2.25 3.68 13.11
CA PRO A 143 -1.46 3.21 11.97
C PRO A 143 -1.51 1.68 11.82
N ASP A 144 -1.71 0.94 12.92
CA ASP A 144 -1.96 -0.50 12.93
C ASP A 144 -3.25 -0.86 12.19
N LYS A 145 -4.35 -0.15 12.46
CA LYS A 145 -5.62 -0.35 11.77
C LYS A 145 -5.55 0.05 10.30
N ALA A 146 -4.82 1.11 9.97
CA ALA A 146 -4.56 1.50 8.58
C ALA A 146 -3.90 0.36 7.78
N ARG A 147 -2.91 -0.31 8.39
CA ARG A 147 -2.26 -1.49 7.79
C ARG A 147 -3.19 -2.70 7.72
N ASP A 148 -4.05 -2.91 8.71
CA ASP A 148 -5.02 -4.01 8.72
C ASP A 148 -6.02 -3.92 7.56
N ILE A 149 -6.54 -2.72 7.26
CA ILE A 149 -7.41 -2.48 6.08
C ILE A 149 -6.74 -2.99 4.80
N LEU A 150 -5.49 -2.60 4.58
CA LEU A 150 -4.74 -2.96 3.38
C LEU A 150 -4.38 -4.46 3.37
N ALA A 151 -3.98 -5.02 4.51
CA ALA A 151 -3.63 -6.44 4.64
C ALA A 151 -4.81 -7.37 4.33
N ARG A 152 -6.05 -6.92 4.61
CA ARG A 152 -7.29 -7.62 4.30
C ARG A 152 -7.80 -7.40 2.87
N GLY A 153 -7.01 -6.74 2.03
CA GLY A 153 -7.32 -6.54 0.61
C GLY A 153 -8.33 -5.42 0.33
N HIS A 154 -8.61 -4.57 1.31
CA HIS A 154 -9.43 -3.39 1.13
C HIS A 154 -8.58 -2.17 0.76
N ILE A 155 -9.24 -1.07 0.40
CA ILE A 155 -8.58 0.15 -0.04
C ILE A 155 -8.65 1.19 1.08
N LEU A 156 -7.52 1.82 1.40
CA LEU A 156 -7.45 3.02 2.24
C LEU A 156 -7.12 4.22 1.36
N ALA A 157 -7.85 5.32 1.50
CA ALA A 157 -7.67 6.54 0.72
C ALA A 157 -7.83 7.81 1.59
N PRO A 158 -7.28 8.95 1.17
CA PRO A 158 -7.34 10.22 1.90
C PRO A 158 -8.76 10.82 2.07
N HIS A 159 -9.03 11.40 3.23
CA HIS A 159 -10.20 12.23 3.51
C HIS A 159 -9.85 13.59 4.15
N THR A 160 -8.78 14.23 3.64
CA THR A 160 -8.10 15.39 4.27
C THR A 160 -7.48 15.08 5.62
N TYR A 161 -6.71 16.02 6.18
CA TYR A 161 -5.99 15.74 7.42
C TYR A 161 -6.87 15.99 8.65
N HIS A 162 -7.58 17.13 8.66
CA HIS A 162 -8.39 17.61 9.78
C HIS A 162 -9.91 17.58 9.52
N HIS A 163 -10.37 16.88 8.47
CA HIS A 163 -11.79 16.83 8.11
C HIS A 163 -12.43 18.22 7.90
N ARG A 164 -11.70 19.14 7.25
CA ARG A 164 -12.18 20.52 7.02
C ARG A 164 -13.02 20.61 5.75
N ARG A 165 -13.98 21.54 5.74
CA ARG A 165 -14.71 21.95 4.53
C ARG A 165 -13.74 22.62 3.55
N MET A 166 -13.36 21.91 2.50
CA MET A 166 -12.33 22.37 1.55
C MET A 166 -12.78 23.61 0.78
N SER A 167 -14.09 23.80 0.56
CA SER A 167 -14.68 25.02 0.00
C SER A 167 -14.47 26.30 0.79
N GLN A 168 -14.03 26.21 2.05
CA GLN A 168 -13.80 27.35 2.93
C GLN A 168 -12.32 27.66 3.14
N LEU A 169 -11.42 26.90 2.50
CA LEU A 169 -9.98 27.05 2.65
C LEU A 169 -9.39 27.91 1.53
N SER A 170 -8.34 28.65 1.86
CA SER A 170 -7.45 29.24 0.86
C SER A 170 -6.62 28.13 0.19
N LYS A 171 -6.15 28.36 -1.05
CA LYS A 171 -5.31 27.39 -1.79
C LYS A 171 -4.11 26.87 -0.98
N PRO A 172 -3.36 27.70 -0.23
CA PRO A 172 -2.26 27.18 0.60
C PRO A 172 -2.72 26.19 1.68
N LEU A 173 -3.81 26.49 2.40
CA LEU A 173 -4.35 25.59 3.43
C LEU A 173 -4.95 24.32 2.81
N PHE A 174 -5.55 24.42 1.63
CA PHE A 174 -6.02 23.27 0.85
C PHE A 174 -4.87 22.31 0.51
N LEU A 175 -3.77 22.85 -0.05
CA LEU A 175 -2.60 22.05 -0.40
C LEU A 175 -1.89 21.48 0.84
N GLU A 176 -1.92 22.21 1.95
CA GLU A 176 -1.45 21.73 3.24
C GLU A 176 -2.26 20.50 3.70
N GLN A 177 -3.59 20.53 3.64
CA GLN A 177 -4.43 19.36 3.97
C GLN A 177 -4.05 18.13 3.13
N LEU A 178 -3.80 18.29 1.84
CA LEU A 178 -3.35 17.20 0.97
C LEU A 178 -2.00 16.65 1.42
N LYS A 179 -0.98 17.52 1.51
CA LYS A 179 0.39 17.12 1.86
C LYS A 179 0.46 16.39 3.20
N TRP A 180 -0.21 16.90 4.23
CA TRP A 180 -0.18 16.26 5.55
C TRP A 180 -0.91 14.91 5.55
N THR A 181 -1.99 14.77 4.77
CA THR A 181 -2.68 13.47 4.65
C THR A 181 -1.84 12.46 3.89
N GLU A 182 -1.16 12.89 2.82
CA GLU A 182 -0.20 12.05 2.08
C GLU A 182 0.93 11.54 2.98
N LEU A 183 1.50 12.41 3.81
CA LEU A 183 2.55 12.05 4.76
C LEU A 183 2.04 11.12 5.88
N ALA A 184 0.84 11.37 6.41
CA ALA A 184 0.23 10.49 7.41
C ALA A 184 -0.05 9.10 6.85
N TYR A 185 -0.56 9.01 5.62
CA TYR A 185 -0.76 7.74 4.92
C TYR A 185 0.55 6.98 4.79
N GLN A 186 1.61 7.63 4.31
CA GLN A 186 2.90 7.00 4.08
C GLN A 186 3.58 6.58 5.38
N ASP A 187 3.51 7.40 6.44
CA ASP A 187 4.04 7.04 7.76
C ASP A 187 3.26 5.86 8.38
N ALA A 188 1.94 5.80 8.20
CA ALA A 188 1.11 4.73 8.74
C ALA A 188 1.29 3.40 7.99
N THR A 189 1.40 3.45 6.65
CA THR A 189 1.35 2.25 5.80
C THR A 189 2.70 1.83 5.24
N GLY A 190 3.68 2.73 5.18
CA GLY A 190 4.93 2.53 4.43
C GLY A 190 4.75 2.58 2.91
N LEU A 191 3.56 2.93 2.40
CA LEU A 191 3.23 2.92 0.99
C LEU A 191 2.96 4.34 0.45
N PRO A 192 3.17 4.57 -0.86
CA PRO A 192 2.74 5.80 -1.53
C PRO A 192 1.22 6.01 -1.39
N CYS A 193 0.81 7.27 -1.18
CA CYS A 193 -0.58 7.65 -0.98
C CYS A 193 -1.39 7.64 -2.29
N PRO A 194 -2.59 7.06 -2.37
CA PRO A 194 -3.42 7.08 -3.58
C PRO A 194 -3.73 8.50 -4.07
N THR A 195 -3.84 8.69 -5.39
CA THR A 195 -4.17 9.99 -6.02
C THR A 195 -5.68 10.19 -6.24
N PHE A 196 -6.49 9.59 -5.38
CA PHE A 196 -7.92 9.87 -5.32
C PHE A 196 -8.30 10.03 -3.85
N MET A 197 -9.28 10.88 -3.59
CA MET A 197 -9.71 11.21 -2.24
C MET A 197 -11.20 11.56 -2.23
N ARG A 198 -11.77 11.81 -1.06
CA ARG A 198 -13.10 12.41 -0.95
C ARG A 198 -13.01 13.69 -0.14
N PHE A 199 -13.72 14.74 -0.54
CA PHE A 199 -13.83 15.94 0.26
C PHE A 199 -14.84 15.78 1.41
N PRO A 200 -14.48 16.20 2.64
CA PRO A 200 -15.40 16.25 3.76
C PRO A 200 -16.69 17.01 3.40
N TYR A 201 -17.82 16.41 3.80
CA TYR A 201 -19.16 16.98 3.64
C TYR A 201 -19.61 17.21 2.18
N CYS A 202 -18.95 16.60 1.17
CA CYS A 202 -19.16 16.92 -0.24
C CYS A 202 -19.06 18.45 -0.49
N ALA A 203 -18.18 19.13 0.27
CA ALA A 203 -18.12 20.58 0.33
C ALA A 203 -16.92 21.12 -0.45
N PHE A 204 -17.14 21.37 -1.74
CA PHE A 204 -16.14 21.90 -2.66
C PHE A 204 -16.74 22.90 -3.66
N THR A 205 -15.87 23.70 -4.27
CA THR A 205 -16.16 24.56 -5.42
C THR A 205 -15.49 24.01 -6.67
N GLN A 206 -15.85 24.53 -7.84
CA GLN A 206 -15.15 24.20 -9.10
C GLN A 206 -13.66 24.54 -9.02
N GLU A 207 -13.31 25.66 -8.39
CA GLU A 207 -11.93 26.07 -8.18
C GLU A 207 -11.16 25.06 -7.30
N ASN A 208 -11.80 24.44 -6.29
CA ASN A 208 -11.15 23.38 -5.51
C ASN A 208 -10.87 22.13 -6.35
N LEU A 209 -11.78 21.74 -7.24
CA LEU A 209 -11.58 20.62 -8.16
C LEU A 209 -10.43 20.91 -9.15
N GLU A 210 -10.29 22.15 -9.59
CA GLU A 210 -9.15 22.59 -10.42
C GLU A 210 -7.83 22.49 -9.64
N TRP A 211 -7.78 22.97 -8.39
CA TRP A 211 -6.60 22.83 -7.54
C TRP A 211 -6.24 21.37 -7.27
N LEU A 212 -7.25 20.52 -7.08
CA LEU A 212 -7.06 19.08 -6.87
C LEU A 212 -6.49 18.41 -8.13
N ALA A 213 -7.05 18.75 -9.29
CA ALA A 213 -6.58 18.24 -10.58
C ALA A 213 -5.14 18.71 -10.90
N GLU A 214 -4.80 19.96 -10.56
CA GLU A 214 -3.42 20.48 -10.63
C GLU A 214 -2.45 19.69 -9.73
N ALA A 215 -2.92 19.23 -8.57
CA ALA A 215 -2.18 18.34 -7.69
C ALA A 215 -2.16 16.87 -8.18
N GLY A 216 -2.83 16.55 -9.29
CA GLY A 216 -2.88 15.21 -9.86
C GLY A 216 -3.84 14.26 -9.12
N TYR A 217 -4.85 14.80 -8.43
CA TYR A 217 -5.85 14.03 -7.70
C TYR A 217 -7.22 14.03 -8.38
N THR A 218 -8.05 13.05 -8.01
CA THR A 218 -9.49 13.02 -8.31
C THR A 218 -10.30 12.96 -7.02
N ASP A 219 -11.33 13.80 -6.94
CA ASP A 219 -12.33 13.73 -5.86
C ASP A 219 -13.36 12.65 -6.20
N VAL A 220 -13.74 11.82 -5.23
CA VAL A 220 -14.63 10.67 -5.40
C VAL A 220 -15.84 10.84 -4.51
N GLU A 221 -17.01 10.93 -5.13
CA GLU A 221 -18.29 11.16 -4.45
C GLU A 221 -19.27 10.01 -4.74
N GLY A 222 -20.49 10.09 -4.22
CA GLY A 222 -21.48 9.04 -4.45
C GLY A 222 -22.83 9.27 -3.80
N GLU A 223 -23.62 8.20 -3.74
CA GLU A 223 -24.96 8.18 -3.16
C GLU A 223 -24.87 8.09 -1.64
N ASP A 224 -25.24 9.17 -0.95
CA ASP A 224 -25.22 9.24 0.52
C ASP A 224 -26.29 8.35 1.16
N SER A 225 -25.87 7.41 2.00
CA SER A 225 -26.74 6.53 2.78
C SER A 225 -27.50 7.25 3.90
N GLY A 226 -27.03 8.41 4.34
CA GLY A 226 -27.59 9.15 5.48
C GLY A 226 -27.31 8.51 6.84
N ASP A 227 -26.43 7.52 6.92
CA ASP A 227 -26.09 6.80 8.14
C ASP A 227 -25.45 7.67 9.23
N TRP A 228 -24.80 8.77 8.82
CA TRP A 228 -24.30 9.83 9.71
C TRP A 228 -25.37 10.46 10.60
N ALA A 229 -26.67 10.28 10.29
CA ALA A 229 -27.77 10.71 11.15
C ALA A 229 -28.15 9.67 12.23
N GLY A 230 -27.41 8.56 12.36
CA GLY A 230 -27.68 7.50 13.33
C GLY A 230 -28.93 6.68 13.04
N ILE A 231 -29.34 6.62 11.77
CA ILE A 231 -30.54 5.90 11.32
C ILE A 231 -30.35 4.37 11.35
N SER A 232 -31.47 3.65 11.38
CA SER A 232 -31.46 2.18 11.41
C SER A 232 -30.99 1.56 10.08
N ALA A 233 -30.53 0.31 10.13
CA ALA A 233 -30.13 -0.44 8.94
C ALA A 233 -31.22 -0.50 7.86
N ALA A 234 -32.48 -0.68 8.27
CA ALA A 234 -33.63 -0.71 7.35
C ALA A 234 -33.82 0.64 6.63
N GLN A 235 -33.63 1.76 7.33
CA GLN A 235 -33.71 3.09 6.73
C GLN A 235 -32.58 3.31 5.72
N ILE A 236 -31.34 2.92 6.06
CA ILE A 236 -30.20 2.98 5.14
C ILE A 236 -30.49 2.19 3.86
N VAL A 237 -30.91 0.93 4.00
CA VAL A 237 -31.24 0.06 2.86
C VAL A 237 -32.35 0.66 2.01
N SER A 238 -33.40 1.21 2.63
CA SER A 238 -34.53 1.82 1.90
C SER A 238 -34.11 3.03 1.04
N LYS A 239 -33.07 3.76 1.45
CA LYS A 239 -32.53 4.91 0.71
C LYS A 239 -31.63 4.47 -0.45
N ILE A 240 -30.78 3.47 -0.23
CA ILE A 240 -29.76 3.05 -1.20
C ILE A 240 -30.27 2.04 -2.23
N GLU A 241 -31.11 1.08 -1.83
CA GLU A 241 -31.57 0.01 -2.74
C GLU A 241 -32.22 0.50 -4.06
N PRO A 242 -33.02 1.58 -4.08
CA PRO A 242 -33.61 2.10 -5.32
C PRO A 242 -32.57 2.62 -6.32
N VAL A 243 -31.45 3.16 -5.84
CA VAL A 243 -30.37 3.74 -6.66
C VAL A 243 -29.17 2.80 -6.85
N LEU A 244 -29.19 1.63 -6.21
CA LEU A 244 -28.17 0.60 -6.34
C LEU A 244 -28.25 -0.07 -7.72
N GLY A 245 -27.26 0.22 -8.57
CA GLY A 245 -27.15 -0.23 -9.96
C GLY A 245 -25.72 -0.11 -10.49
N ASN A 246 -25.54 -0.33 -11.80
CA ASN A 246 -24.24 -0.28 -12.47
C ASN A 246 -23.51 1.04 -12.22
N GLY A 247 -22.29 0.96 -11.70
CA GLY A 247 -21.42 2.09 -11.39
C GLY A 247 -21.78 2.85 -10.12
N THR A 248 -22.80 2.45 -9.35
CA THR A 248 -23.16 3.14 -8.09
C THR A 248 -22.00 3.09 -7.09
N ILE A 249 -21.64 4.25 -6.55
CA ILE A 249 -20.74 4.40 -5.40
C ILE A 249 -21.62 4.74 -4.20
N VAL A 250 -21.60 3.93 -3.16
CA VAL A 250 -22.40 4.14 -1.94
C VAL A 250 -21.51 4.77 -0.88
N VAL A 251 -21.96 5.87 -0.29
CA VAL A 251 -21.26 6.58 0.79
C VAL A 251 -21.89 6.23 2.13
N GLN A 252 -21.07 5.65 2.99
CA GLN A 252 -21.38 5.31 4.38
C GLN A 252 -20.25 5.85 5.27
N HIS A 253 -20.38 5.68 6.58
CA HIS A 253 -19.39 6.07 7.57
C HIS A 253 -19.02 4.85 8.41
N ALA A 254 -17.74 4.75 8.78
CA ALA A 254 -17.21 3.69 9.64
C ALA A 254 -16.95 4.24 11.05
N ASN A 255 -17.94 4.92 11.65
CA ASN A 255 -17.82 5.55 12.97
C ASN A 255 -18.95 5.13 13.93
N ASP A 256 -18.88 5.61 15.17
CA ASP A 256 -19.78 5.28 16.27
C ASP A 256 -21.19 5.87 16.16
N ILE A 257 -21.38 6.86 15.28
CA ILE A 257 -22.70 7.42 14.94
C ILE A 257 -23.44 6.46 14.01
N ALA A 258 -22.73 5.88 13.04
CA ALA A 258 -23.25 5.01 11.99
C ALA A 258 -23.56 3.57 12.46
N LYS A 259 -24.25 3.41 13.60
CA LYS A 259 -24.53 2.11 14.23
C LYS A 259 -25.32 1.15 13.36
N GLY A 260 -26.15 1.67 12.45
CA GLY A 260 -26.93 0.87 11.51
C GLY A 260 -26.13 0.35 10.31
N SER A 261 -24.93 0.90 10.05
CA SER A 261 -24.20 0.67 8.81
C SER A 261 -23.67 -0.75 8.62
N PRO A 262 -23.12 -1.44 9.63
CA PRO A 262 -22.66 -2.82 9.46
C PRO A 262 -23.78 -3.78 9.00
N GLU A 263 -24.95 -3.72 9.64
CA GLU A 263 -26.08 -4.57 9.25
C GLU A 263 -26.67 -4.14 7.89
N ALA A 264 -26.75 -2.83 7.63
CA ALA A 264 -27.18 -2.36 6.31
C ALA A 264 -26.23 -2.82 5.19
N LEU A 265 -24.92 -2.76 5.42
CA LEU A 265 -23.89 -3.18 4.48
C LEU A 265 -24.08 -4.65 4.10
N LYS A 266 -24.29 -5.53 5.08
CA LYS A 266 -24.60 -6.95 4.85
C LYS A 266 -25.81 -7.14 3.93
N MET A 267 -26.89 -6.40 4.18
CA MET A 267 -28.10 -6.45 3.35
C MET A 267 -27.86 -5.89 1.93
N LEU A 268 -27.12 -4.79 1.82
CA LEU A 268 -26.83 -4.13 0.55
C LEU A 268 -25.90 -4.96 -0.34
N ILE A 269 -24.88 -5.62 0.23
CA ILE A 269 -24.01 -6.55 -0.51
C ILE A 269 -24.85 -7.68 -1.12
N ARG A 270 -25.74 -8.29 -0.33
CA ARG A 270 -26.65 -9.32 -0.85
C ARG A 270 -27.52 -8.79 -1.99
N LYS A 271 -28.11 -7.60 -1.83
CA LYS A 271 -28.94 -6.96 -2.86
C LYS A 271 -28.15 -6.61 -4.12
N ALA A 272 -26.88 -6.24 -3.98
CA ALA A 272 -25.99 -5.99 -5.12
C ALA A 272 -25.85 -7.26 -5.97
N TYR A 273 -25.55 -8.40 -5.34
CA TYR A 273 -25.47 -9.68 -6.06
C TYR A 273 -26.82 -10.14 -6.64
N GLU A 274 -27.93 -9.94 -5.93
CA GLU A 274 -29.28 -10.23 -6.45
C GLU A 274 -29.59 -9.41 -7.73
N LYS A 275 -29.01 -8.21 -7.85
CA LYS A 275 -29.07 -7.35 -9.04
C LYS A 275 -27.98 -7.66 -10.08
N GLY A 276 -27.14 -8.66 -9.84
CA GLY A 276 -26.01 -9.03 -10.71
C GLY A 276 -24.82 -8.08 -10.67
N LEU A 277 -24.71 -7.24 -9.63
CA LEU A 277 -23.60 -6.32 -9.43
C LEU A 277 -22.47 -6.99 -8.64
N THR A 278 -21.23 -6.67 -9.01
CA THR A 278 -20.02 -7.07 -8.27
C THR A 278 -19.54 -5.91 -7.38
N PRO A 279 -19.47 -6.07 -6.05
CA PRO A 279 -18.92 -5.05 -5.16
C PRO A 279 -17.39 -4.96 -5.25
N VAL A 280 -16.88 -3.83 -5.75
CA VAL A 280 -15.45 -3.59 -6.03
C VAL A 280 -14.95 -2.31 -5.35
N GLY A 281 -13.63 -2.16 -5.26
CA GLY A 281 -12.99 -0.94 -4.76
C GLY A 281 -13.01 0.21 -5.77
N ILE A 282 -12.80 1.44 -5.28
CA ILE A 282 -12.75 2.65 -6.12
C ILE A 282 -11.71 2.61 -7.25
N PRO A 283 -10.49 2.05 -7.07
CA PRO A 283 -9.54 1.91 -8.17
C PRO A 283 -10.13 1.17 -9.40
N GLU A 284 -10.87 0.09 -9.17
CA GLU A 284 -11.52 -0.67 -10.25
C GLU A 284 -12.66 0.13 -10.89
N MET A 285 -13.45 0.85 -10.09
CA MET A 285 -14.50 1.76 -10.58
C MET A 285 -13.93 2.84 -11.49
N MET A 286 -12.83 3.49 -11.07
CA MET A 286 -12.16 4.54 -11.86
C MET A 286 -11.59 3.97 -13.16
N SER A 287 -10.88 2.83 -13.09
CA SER A 287 -10.34 2.16 -14.28
C SER A 287 -11.43 1.75 -15.26
N SER A 288 -12.59 1.27 -14.78
CA SER A 288 -13.74 0.94 -15.62
C SER A 288 -14.28 2.13 -16.42
N ALA A 289 -14.16 3.33 -15.85
CA ALA A 289 -14.59 4.60 -16.43
C ALA A 289 -13.50 5.26 -17.28
N GLY A 290 -12.31 4.64 -17.39
CA GLY A 290 -11.18 5.19 -18.11
C GLY A 290 -10.49 6.35 -17.39
N ILE A 291 -10.70 6.48 -16.08
CA ILE A 291 -10.03 7.47 -15.23
C ILE A 291 -8.78 6.80 -14.65
N ASP A 292 -7.64 7.45 -14.88
CA ASP A 292 -6.38 6.99 -14.33
C ASP A 292 -6.31 7.28 -12.84
N HIS A 293 -5.65 6.40 -12.10
CA HIS A 293 -5.33 6.60 -10.69
C HIS A 293 -3.92 6.09 -10.46
N GLY A 294 -3.18 6.81 -9.63
CA GLY A 294 -1.83 6.46 -9.26
C GLY A 294 -1.64 6.58 -7.77
N CYS A 295 -0.37 6.68 -7.37
CA CYS A 295 0.00 6.99 -6.01
C CYS A 295 1.08 8.08 -6.02
N ARG A 296 1.20 8.80 -4.91
CA ARG A 296 2.20 9.84 -4.67
C ARG A 296 3.01 9.48 -3.43
N ALA A 297 4.32 9.51 -3.59
CA ALA A 297 5.26 9.25 -2.52
C ALA A 297 6.03 10.52 -2.18
N TRP A 298 6.31 10.69 -0.90
CA TRP A 298 7.22 11.70 -0.38
C TRP A 298 8.53 11.07 0.04
N LYS A 299 9.57 11.88 0.08
CA LYS A 299 10.84 11.55 0.70
C LYS A 299 11.39 12.76 1.43
N LEU A 300 12.17 12.48 2.47
CA LEU A 300 13.03 13.46 3.11
C LEU A 300 14.35 13.49 2.34
N SER A 301 14.77 14.67 1.90
CA SER A 301 16.10 14.93 1.36
C SER A 301 16.87 15.78 2.37
N ILE A 302 18.08 15.36 2.72
CA ILE A 302 18.91 15.98 3.74
C ILE A 302 20.26 16.30 3.11
N GLU A 303 20.77 17.52 3.29
CA GLU A 303 22.15 17.82 2.93
C GLU A 303 23.09 17.10 3.91
N THR A 304 24.09 16.40 3.37
CA THR A 304 25.04 15.67 4.22
C THR A 304 25.79 16.67 5.11
N PRO A 305 25.69 16.55 6.45
CA PRO A 305 26.27 17.53 7.36
C PRO A 305 27.81 17.55 7.29
N ALA A 306 28.40 18.73 7.45
CA ALA A 306 29.85 18.95 7.39
C ALA A 306 30.61 18.39 8.60
N ALA A 307 29.91 18.14 9.71
CA ALA A 307 30.40 17.45 10.89
C ALA A 307 29.22 16.73 11.58
N ILE A 308 29.52 15.65 12.30
CA ILE A 308 28.56 14.95 13.14
C ILE A 308 28.89 15.28 14.60
N ASP A 309 27.94 15.89 15.29
CA ASP A 309 28.08 16.16 16.72
C ASP A 309 27.96 14.84 17.48
N PHE A 310 28.96 14.58 18.34
CA PHE A 310 29.16 13.35 19.11
C PHE A 310 29.58 12.13 18.27
N PRO A 311 30.44 11.26 18.83
CA PRO A 311 30.84 10.04 18.15
C PRO A 311 29.62 9.12 17.87
N VAL A 312 29.65 8.49 16.71
CA VAL A 312 28.71 7.42 16.33
C VAL A 312 29.17 6.13 17.01
N ASP A 313 28.96 6.06 18.32
CA ASP A 313 29.33 4.88 19.11
C ASP A 313 28.33 3.74 18.89
N ASP A 314 28.83 2.51 18.98
CA ASP A 314 28.07 1.26 19.08
C ASP A 314 27.31 0.77 17.84
N TRP A 315 27.48 1.38 16.66
CA TRP A 315 27.04 0.79 15.39
C TRP A 315 28.10 -0.16 14.81
N GLN A 316 27.73 -1.43 14.64
CA GLN A 316 28.61 -2.48 14.12
C GLN A 316 28.06 -3.03 12.80
N PRO A 317 28.90 -3.32 11.80
CA PRO A 317 28.45 -3.94 10.57
C PRO A 317 27.93 -5.36 10.84
N VAL A 318 26.86 -5.76 10.18
CA VAL A 318 26.33 -7.13 10.19
C VAL A 318 27.05 -7.90 9.08
N GLN A 319 28.13 -8.60 9.41
CA GLN A 319 29.08 -9.09 8.40
C GLN A 319 28.89 -10.55 7.99
N ASN A 320 28.24 -11.36 8.84
CA ASN A 320 28.13 -12.79 8.64
C ASN A 320 26.74 -13.32 9.05
N ASP A 321 26.45 -14.56 8.63
CA ASP A 321 25.17 -15.23 8.91
C ASP A 321 24.91 -15.39 10.42
N GLY A 322 25.96 -15.47 11.24
CA GLY A 322 25.85 -15.54 12.70
C GLY A 322 25.33 -14.24 13.32
N ASP A 323 25.86 -13.10 12.90
CA ASP A 323 25.38 -11.77 13.30
C ASP A 323 23.93 -11.56 12.85
N LEU A 324 23.63 -11.96 11.62
CA LEU A 324 22.30 -11.84 11.02
C LEU A 324 21.26 -12.70 11.75
N LEU A 325 21.60 -13.96 12.03
CA LEU A 325 20.74 -14.88 12.78
C LEU A 325 20.47 -14.34 14.19
N ARG A 326 21.51 -13.85 14.87
CA ARG A 326 21.38 -13.25 16.19
C ARG A 326 20.52 -11.99 16.15
N LEU A 327 20.71 -11.13 15.17
CA LEU A 327 19.88 -9.94 14.98
C LEU A 327 18.42 -10.34 14.73
N ALA A 328 18.15 -11.31 13.86
CA ALA A 328 16.80 -11.79 13.59
C ALA A 328 16.12 -12.30 14.87
N TYR A 329 16.82 -13.13 15.64
CA TYR A 329 16.31 -13.64 16.91
C TYR A 329 16.01 -12.53 17.92
N GLU A 330 16.96 -11.61 18.15
CA GLU A 330 16.78 -10.54 19.13
C GLU A 330 15.74 -9.51 18.69
N SER A 331 15.53 -9.33 17.37
CA SER A 331 14.59 -8.34 16.80
C SER A 331 13.18 -8.86 16.54
N ALA A 332 12.95 -10.17 16.63
CA ALA A 332 11.61 -10.75 16.48
C ALA A 332 10.58 -10.13 17.45
N ASP A 333 11.02 -9.79 18.66
CA ASP A 333 10.15 -9.24 19.72
C ASP A 333 10.09 -7.70 19.75
N TRP A 334 10.77 -7.00 18.83
CA TRP A 334 10.79 -5.53 18.83
C TRP A 334 9.44 -4.90 18.44
N ARG A 335 8.43 -5.72 18.14
CA ARG A 335 7.09 -5.29 17.70
C ARG A 335 7.16 -4.26 16.57
N ILE A 336 8.03 -4.52 15.59
CA ILE A 336 8.28 -3.62 14.47
C ILE A 336 6.98 -3.47 13.69
N PRO A 337 6.32 -2.29 13.72
CA PRO A 337 4.93 -2.18 13.25
C PRO A 337 4.74 -2.54 11.78
N GLN A 338 5.79 -2.44 10.98
CA GLN A 338 5.80 -2.80 9.56
C GLN A 338 5.75 -4.32 9.31
N PHE A 339 6.01 -5.15 10.32
CA PHE A 339 6.21 -6.59 10.15
C PHE A 339 5.36 -7.45 11.09
N THR A 340 4.79 -6.87 12.15
CA THR A 340 3.96 -7.57 13.13
C THR A 340 2.69 -8.22 12.56
N SER A 341 2.26 -7.84 11.34
CA SER A 341 1.09 -8.42 10.66
C SER A 341 1.42 -9.45 9.57
N SER A 342 2.68 -9.57 9.14
CA SER A 342 3.03 -10.33 7.92
C SER A 342 3.70 -11.69 8.19
N PHE A 343 4.21 -11.94 9.40
CA PHE A 343 5.03 -13.13 9.66
C PHE A 343 4.66 -13.81 10.98
N GLN A 344 4.58 -15.14 10.93
CA GLN A 344 4.20 -15.98 12.08
C GLN A 344 5.40 -16.70 12.71
N THR A 345 6.63 -16.52 12.19
CA THR A 345 7.83 -17.26 12.65
C THR A 345 9.12 -16.43 12.56
N GLU A 346 10.08 -16.72 13.44
CA GLU A 346 11.44 -16.15 13.46
C GLU A 346 12.22 -16.41 12.16
N TYR A 347 12.03 -17.57 11.53
CA TYR A 347 12.71 -17.93 10.28
C TYR A 347 12.28 -17.05 9.10
N ALA A 348 10.98 -16.75 8.99
CA ALA A 348 10.49 -15.83 7.96
C ALA A 348 11.09 -14.42 8.13
N TRP A 349 11.36 -14.01 9.38
CA TRP A 349 12.01 -12.75 9.65
C TRP A 349 13.50 -12.75 9.28
N TYR A 350 14.21 -13.86 9.57
CA TYR A 350 15.58 -14.04 9.10
C TYR A 350 15.68 -13.94 7.57
N ASP A 351 14.83 -14.66 6.84
CA ASP A 351 14.84 -14.67 5.37
C ASP A 351 14.64 -13.25 4.80
N GLN A 352 13.79 -12.44 5.45
CA GLN A 352 13.55 -11.05 5.08
C GLN A 352 14.78 -10.14 5.30
N LEU A 353 15.50 -10.32 6.41
CA LEU A 353 16.75 -9.58 6.66
C LEU A 353 17.86 -10.03 5.70
N ALA A 354 17.90 -11.33 5.37
CA ALA A 354 18.84 -11.95 4.44
C ALA A 354 18.58 -11.58 2.97
N ALA A 355 17.35 -11.25 2.60
CA ALA A 355 16.98 -10.78 1.26
C ALA A 355 17.40 -9.33 1.02
N PRO A 356 18.22 -9.02 -0.01
CA PRO A 356 18.61 -7.64 -0.32
C PRO A 356 17.40 -6.76 -0.64
N LEU A 357 17.43 -5.49 -0.21
CA LEU A 357 16.39 -4.53 -0.57
C LEU A 357 16.65 -3.93 -1.95
N GLU A 358 15.57 -3.72 -2.69
CA GLU A 358 15.56 -2.91 -3.91
C GLU A 358 14.42 -1.90 -3.78
N TRP A 359 14.73 -0.62 -3.99
CA TRP A 359 13.74 0.45 -3.98
C TRP A 359 14.05 1.43 -5.12
N GLU A 360 13.08 1.60 -6.02
CA GLU A 360 13.22 2.37 -7.26
C GLU A 360 14.45 1.93 -8.07
N ASP A 361 15.47 2.78 -8.14
CA ASP A 361 16.74 2.57 -8.82
C ASP A 361 17.92 2.38 -7.85
N VAL A 362 17.62 2.11 -6.57
CA VAL A 362 18.61 1.88 -5.50
C VAL A 362 18.57 0.43 -5.04
N LYS A 363 19.73 -0.21 -5.04
CA LYS A 363 19.93 -1.50 -4.39
C LYS A 363 20.63 -1.31 -3.07
N GLU A 364 20.26 -2.11 -2.09
CA GLU A 364 20.94 -2.15 -0.81
C GLU A 364 22.42 -2.48 -1.01
N ASN A 365 23.28 -1.72 -0.34
CA ASN A 365 24.68 -2.09 -0.17
C ASN A 365 24.79 -2.89 1.13
N ARG A 366 25.14 -4.18 1.05
CA ARG A 366 25.29 -5.04 2.23
C ARG A 366 26.42 -4.60 3.17
N GLU A 367 27.39 -3.84 2.66
CA GLU A 367 28.40 -3.20 3.51
C GLU A 367 27.83 -2.05 4.35
N LEU A 368 26.62 -1.56 4.02
CA LEU A 368 25.85 -0.56 4.75
C LEU A 368 24.70 -1.17 5.57
N PHE A 369 24.79 -2.46 5.91
CA PHE A 369 23.91 -3.09 6.89
C PHE A 369 24.59 -3.09 8.27
N PHE A 370 24.09 -2.24 9.18
CA PHE A 370 24.63 -2.10 10.51
C PHE A 370 23.57 -2.38 11.58
N ALA A 371 24.04 -2.85 12.73
CA ALA A 371 23.24 -2.99 13.93
C ALA A 371 23.88 -2.25 15.10
N ARG A 372 23.05 -1.53 15.85
CA ARG A 372 23.46 -0.83 17.06
C ARG A 372 23.33 -1.75 18.26
N ARG A 373 24.35 -1.78 19.12
CA ARG A 373 24.34 -2.57 20.36
C ARG A 373 24.13 -1.69 21.59
N PHE A 374 23.47 -2.24 22.61
CA PHE A 374 23.35 -1.65 23.94
C PHE A 374 23.35 -2.77 24.98
N SER A 375 24.27 -2.71 25.96
CA SER A 375 24.43 -3.74 27.01
C SER A 375 24.51 -5.17 26.42
N ASP A 376 25.39 -5.36 25.45
CA ASP A 376 25.64 -6.61 24.71
C ASP A 376 24.54 -7.17 23.80
N CYS A 377 23.34 -6.60 23.79
CA CYS A 377 22.27 -6.96 22.87
C CYS A 377 22.15 -5.97 21.69
N TYR A 378 21.61 -6.41 20.58
CA TYR A 378 21.14 -5.52 19.52
C TYR A 378 19.94 -4.73 20.00
N TRP A 379 19.92 -3.46 19.59
CA TRP A 379 18.88 -2.52 19.97
C TRP A 379 18.28 -1.80 18.77
N ALA A 380 19.04 -1.63 17.69
CA ALA A 380 18.54 -1.14 16.42
C ALA A 380 19.31 -1.76 15.25
N TYR A 381 18.74 -1.67 14.05
CA TYR A 381 19.46 -1.92 12.81
C TYR A 381 19.13 -0.86 11.76
N ALA A 382 20.02 -0.71 10.78
CA ALA A 382 19.85 0.17 9.65
C ALA A 382 20.45 -0.46 8.39
N ARG A 383 19.76 -0.27 7.27
CA ARG A 383 20.10 -0.78 5.95
C ARG A 383 20.05 0.38 4.97
N ALA A 384 21.07 0.51 4.14
CA ALA A 384 21.16 1.62 3.18
C ALA A 384 21.73 1.18 1.84
N GLY A 385 21.50 2.03 0.84
CA GLY A 385 22.09 1.93 -0.49
C GLY A 385 22.67 3.27 -0.91
N ILE A 386 23.36 3.28 -2.05
CA ILE A 386 23.91 4.51 -2.64
C ILE A 386 23.40 4.63 -4.07
N ARG A 387 22.96 5.83 -4.42
CA ARG A 387 22.57 6.20 -5.78
C ARG A 387 23.28 7.48 -6.19
N GLY A 388 24.27 7.35 -7.07
CA GLY A 388 25.11 8.48 -7.45
C GLY A 388 25.82 9.07 -6.23
N ASP A 389 25.57 10.34 -5.93
CA ASP A 389 26.09 11.05 -4.76
C ASP A 389 25.10 11.10 -3.58
N THR A 390 24.06 10.26 -3.59
CA THR A 390 23.03 10.21 -2.55
C THR A 390 23.10 8.92 -1.75
N PHE A 391 23.20 9.04 -0.42
CA PHE A 391 23.02 7.96 0.53
C PHE A 391 21.51 7.75 0.77
N VAL A 392 21.00 6.54 0.61
CA VAL A 392 19.56 6.27 0.77
C VAL A 392 19.36 5.32 1.93
N LEU A 393 18.69 5.80 2.99
CA LEU A 393 18.27 4.99 4.12
C LEU A 393 17.04 4.18 3.74
N MET A 394 17.23 2.87 3.54
CA MET A 394 16.23 1.99 2.92
C MET A 394 15.34 1.27 3.94
N ASP A 395 15.92 0.83 5.06
CA ASP A 395 15.18 0.18 6.14
C ASP A 395 15.90 0.35 7.48
N TYR A 396 15.14 0.35 8.56
CA TYR A 396 15.65 0.39 9.92
C TYR A 396 14.55 0.00 10.91
N ALA A 397 14.96 -0.50 12.06
CA ALA A 397 14.08 -0.68 13.20
C ALA A 397 14.86 -0.56 14.50
N ALA A 398 14.14 -0.35 15.60
CA ALA A 398 14.69 -0.35 16.95
C ALA A 398 13.74 -1.00 17.94
N LYS A 399 14.30 -1.54 19.02
CA LYS A 399 13.58 -2.18 20.11
C LYS A 399 12.61 -1.24 20.82
N GLU A 400 12.94 0.05 20.88
CA GLU A 400 12.07 1.08 21.44
C GLU A 400 11.96 2.26 20.46
N ALA A 401 10.74 2.67 20.13
CA ALA A 401 10.47 3.81 19.26
C ALA A 401 10.55 5.14 20.03
N GLN A 402 11.71 5.45 20.63
CA GLN A 402 11.96 6.76 21.26
C GLN A 402 12.64 7.74 20.30
N ALA A 403 12.42 9.05 20.49
CA ALA A 403 12.99 10.11 19.65
C ALA A 403 14.52 10.01 19.49
N ASP A 404 15.22 9.61 20.57
CA ASP A 404 16.67 9.43 20.57
C ASP A 404 17.14 8.41 19.52
N THR A 405 16.33 7.40 19.21
CA THR A 405 16.61 6.39 18.17
C THR A 405 16.87 7.03 16.82
N LEU A 406 15.99 7.94 16.41
CA LEU A 406 16.09 8.59 15.10
C LEU A 406 17.30 9.52 15.06
N VAL A 407 17.66 10.15 16.18
CA VAL A 407 18.88 10.94 16.30
C VAL A 407 20.13 10.06 16.12
N TYR A 408 20.22 8.91 16.80
CA TYR A 408 21.34 7.99 16.63
C TYR A 408 21.44 7.45 15.20
N LEU A 409 20.30 7.14 14.59
CA LEU A 409 20.21 6.66 13.21
C LEU A 409 20.65 7.74 12.21
N LEU A 410 20.17 8.97 12.36
CA LEU A 410 20.54 10.10 11.50
C LEU A 410 22.03 10.40 11.60
N ARG A 411 22.61 10.40 12.81
CA ARG A 411 24.05 10.58 13.02
C ARG A 411 24.87 9.47 12.35
N TRP A 412 24.44 8.22 12.49
CA TRP A 412 25.07 7.10 11.78
C TRP A 412 24.98 7.27 10.27
N ALA A 413 23.80 7.58 9.74
CA ALA A 413 23.59 7.80 8.31
C ALA A 413 24.46 8.95 7.78
N GLY A 414 24.55 10.07 8.52
CA GLY A 414 25.40 11.20 8.18
C GLY A 414 26.89 10.84 8.14
N GLU A 415 27.37 10.07 9.12
CA GLU A 415 28.75 9.58 9.13
C GLU A 415 29.02 8.63 7.95
N GLN A 416 28.11 7.71 7.63
CA GLN A 416 28.27 6.83 6.47
C GLN A 416 28.22 7.62 5.17
N ALA A 417 27.26 8.55 5.00
CA ALA A 417 27.17 9.42 3.83
C ALA A 417 28.48 10.18 3.60
N ARG A 418 29.11 10.70 4.66
CA ARG A 418 30.42 11.36 4.57
C ARG A 418 31.54 10.41 4.15
N ARG A 419 31.60 9.21 4.73
CA ARG A 419 32.62 8.19 4.38
C ARG A 419 32.55 7.79 2.91
N TYR A 420 31.34 7.69 2.38
CA TYR A 420 31.08 7.39 0.97
C TYR A 420 31.03 8.62 0.07
N GLN A 421 31.37 9.81 0.60
CA GLN A 421 31.43 11.08 -0.13
C GLN A 421 30.10 11.49 -0.78
N CYS A 422 28.98 11.08 -0.19
CA CYS A 422 27.64 11.48 -0.61
C CYS A 422 27.35 12.93 -0.21
N SER A 423 26.84 13.74 -1.15
CA SER A 423 26.45 15.13 -0.91
C SER A 423 25.08 15.24 -0.22
N ARG A 424 24.24 14.22 -0.39
CA ARG A 424 22.89 14.15 0.15
C ARG A 424 22.58 12.81 0.80
N MET A 425 21.59 12.83 1.69
CA MET A 425 20.92 11.65 2.23
C MET A 425 19.43 11.70 1.91
N GLU A 426 18.81 10.53 1.71
CA GLU A 426 17.37 10.39 1.53
C GLU A 426 16.77 9.35 2.47
N ALA A 427 15.54 9.60 2.92
CA ALA A 427 14.73 8.63 3.66
C ALA A 427 13.26 8.71 3.20
N ASN A 428 12.58 7.58 3.11
CA ASN A 428 11.17 7.49 2.69
C ASN A 428 10.23 7.04 3.83
N ARG A 429 10.74 6.98 5.07
CA ARG A 429 10.05 6.51 6.26
C ARG A 429 10.28 7.43 7.45
N ASP A 430 9.29 7.51 8.33
CA ASP A 430 9.24 8.46 9.45
C ASP A 430 9.59 9.89 9.00
N ILE A 431 9.14 10.29 7.81
CA ILE A 431 9.60 11.49 7.09
C ILE A 431 9.43 12.73 7.96
N ARG A 432 8.24 12.88 8.57
CA ARG A 432 7.91 14.03 9.42
C ARG A 432 8.74 14.06 10.70
N ARG A 433 8.98 12.90 11.31
CA ARG A 433 9.78 12.81 12.55
C ARG A 433 11.25 13.06 12.26
N MET A 434 11.79 12.49 11.19
CA MET A 434 13.17 12.72 10.77
C MET A 434 13.41 14.18 10.38
N ASP A 435 12.47 14.84 9.69
CA ASP A 435 12.58 16.28 9.40
C ASP A 435 12.64 17.13 10.69
N GLU A 436 11.80 16.83 11.67
CA GLU A 436 11.85 17.47 12.98
C GLU A 436 13.21 17.24 13.67
N MET A 437 13.74 16.02 13.63
CA MET A 437 15.06 15.72 14.20
C MET A 437 16.18 16.46 13.45
N CYS A 438 16.13 16.55 12.12
CA CYS A 438 17.07 17.34 11.33
C CYS A 438 17.06 18.81 11.76
N ARG A 439 15.87 19.41 11.95
CA ARG A 439 15.75 20.79 12.45
C ARG A 439 16.35 20.96 13.84
N GLN A 440 16.14 20.00 14.74
CA GLN A 440 16.74 20.03 16.09
C GLN A 440 18.26 19.87 16.09
N LEU A 441 18.79 19.10 15.14
CA LEU A 441 20.24 18.93 14.92
C LEU A 441 20.88 20.09 14.12
N GLY A 442 20.08 21.06 13.64
CA GLY A 442 20.58 22.14 12.78
C GLY A 442 20.99 21.66 11.38
N TRP A 443 20.46 20.53 10.92
CA TRP A 443 20.72 19.98 9.60
C TRP A 443 19.71 20.54 8.59
N ASN A 444 20.16 20.75 7.35
CA ASN A 444 19.30 21.22 6.29
C ASN A 444 18.54 20.05 5.65
N SER A 445 17.22 20.03 5.81
CA SER A 445 16.32 19.01 5.28
C SER A 445 15.12 19.60 4.56
N GLU A 446 14.62 18.88 3.57
CA GLU A 446 13.43 19.21 2.79
C GLU A 446 12.57 17.97 2.54
N ILE A 447 11.25 18.10 2.75
CA ILE A 447 10.27 17.06 2.38
C ILE A 447 9.81 17.33 0.94
N VAL A 448 10.18 16.44 0.03
CA VAL A 448 9.97 16.58 -1.42
C VAL A 448 9.23 15.38 -1.99
N LEU A 449 8.56 15.57 -3.13
CA LEU A 449 7.95 14.46 -3.87
C LEU A 449 9.05 13.56 -4.47
N ALA A 450 8.85 12.24 -4.42
CA ALA A 450 9.76 11.26 -5.00
C ALA A 450 9.67 11.21 -6.54
#